data_AF-A0A7L5SZT8-F1
#
_entry.id   AF-A0A7L5SZT8-F1
#
_cell.length_a   1.000
_cell.length_b   1.000
_cell.length_c   1.000
_cell.angle_alpha   90.00
_cell.angle_beta   90.00
_cell.angle_gamma   90.00
#
_symmetry.space_group_name_H-M   'P 1'
#
loop_
_entity.id
_entity.type
_entity.pdbx_description
1 polymer ?
#
loop_
_entity_poly.entity_id
_entity_poly.type
_entity_poly.pdbx_seq_one_letter_code
_entity_poly.pdbx_strand_id
1 'polypeptide(L)'
;MGAGARAVRHPRGAAVAHPALSAAPLPAPGQPVAGRGDRAAARGDTAGLLHAPHAGTAGPGPVHPEPDEHRLQRRRDRRGGGGHHAGHPLAGRGRRLDPARRRGRRGADPGRTPAAHRRVPVPAAMSARTRSFNVTAAVLGLWLVVLSAVGAGDTGGRQSRGSVSVLATWTGDEGAAFRELLQLFTDESGVRVDYQGTTALREVLSSEVKAGTPPDIAVLPSPGELATYADAPLVPLQKVLPADTLAAYGPLWKPAPRGDGAVYGIAVKADLKSIVWYDANRHTSRELPALAARDGQWCAGMGGDATSGWPGTDWIEDILLQQQGKAVYQAWATGGLAWTDPRIGRAWRTWGSLFGKGAARTALLTDFRDAGRKLFAARPTCALEHQGSFIRGGYAPKDRAHASFAFSTGLIPGADRTSTAREVSADFAAMFHETPQSRRLLAYLTSAKAQTAWAENTASGRTRPFFANGDVPLSVQPDDVGEKIAKTLKNSRSLCLDASDAMPTRMRLAFQRAALAYLSDVAKGPDALLTSLEKVRTDLHKERGRPWLSTVCG
;
A
#
# COMPACT_ATOMS: atom_id res chain seq x y z
N MET A 1 25.03 -58.92 -26.52
CA MET A 1 24.55 -58.57 -27.87
C MET A 1 23.55 -57.44 -27.67
N GLY A 2 23.72 -56.21 -28.14
CA GLY A 2 24.36 -55.72 -29.37
C GLY A 2 23.27 -55.02 -30.18
N ALA A 3 22.94 -53.77 -29.87
CA ALA A 3 23.41 -52.55 -30.57
C ALA A 3 22.50 -52.15 -31.75
N GLY A 4 22.13 -50.86 -31.85
CA GLY A 4 21.20 -50.40 -32.91
C GLY A 4 20.67 -48.97 -32.78
N ALA A 5 21.55 -47.97 -32.59
CA ALA A 5 21.13 -46.57 -32.62
C ALA A 5 20.87 -46.07 -34.05
N ARG A 6 19.86 -45.22 -34.25
CA ARG A 6 19.75 -44.35 -35.44
C ARG A 6 19.33 -42.94 -35.04
N ALA A 7 20.17 -41.96 -35.39
CA ALA A 7 19.89 -40.55 -35.18
C ALA A 7 19.00 -39.99 -36.30
N VAL A 8 18.12 -39.04 -35.96
CA VAL A 8 17.40 -38.20 -36.92
C VAL A 8 17.75 -36.74 -36.62
N ARG A 9 18.00 -35.96 -37.68
CA ARG A 9 18.60 -34.62 -37.62
C ARG A 9 17.59 -33.56 -37.14
N HIS A 10 18.04 -32.65 -36.28
CA HIS A 10 17.39 -31.34 -36.10
C HIS A 10 17.60 -30.46 -37.35
N PRO A 11 16.55 -29.78 -37.87
CA PRO A 11 16.72 -28.63 -38.73
C PRO A 11 17.11 -27.41 -37.88
N ARG A 12 18.19 -26.71 -38.28
CA ARG A 12 18.55 -25.40 -37.72
C ARG A 12 17.74 -24.29 -38.41
N GLY A 13 17.25 -23.35 -37.62
CA GLY A 13 17.24 -21.94 -37.98
C GLY A 13 16.15 -21.43 -38.92
N ALA A 14 15.06 -20.94 -38.34
CA ALA A 14 14.36 -19.76 -38.85
C ALA A 14 14.07 -18.83 -37.65
N ALA A 15 14.90 -17.81 -37.46
CA ALA A 15 14.69 -16.82 -36.41
C ALA A 15 13.57 -15.88 -36.83
N VAL A 16 12.35 -16.12 -36.33
CA VAL A 16 11.24 -15.17 -36.49
C VAL A 16 11.50 -14.00 -35.55
N ALA A 17 11.78 -12.83 -36.12
CA ALA A 17 11.99 -11.61 -35.35
C ALA A 17 10.70 -11.22 -34.61
N HIS A 18 10.74 -11.20 -33.28
CA HIS A 18 9.70 -10.54 -32.49
C HIS A 18 9.75 -9.03 -32.76
N PRO A 19 8.63 -8.37 -33.07
CA PRO A 19 8.60 -6.92 -33.15
C PRO A 19 8.81 -6.35 -31.74
N ALA A 20 9.99 -5.77 -31.51
CA ALA A 20 10.24 -4.99 -30.31
C ALA A 20 9.25 -3.82 -30.28
N LEU A 21 8.43 -3.74 -29.22
CA LEU A 21 7.64 -2.56 -28.93
C LEU A 21 8.62 -1.42 -28.61
N SER A 22 8.93 -0.63 -29.63
CA SER A 22 9.78 0.55 -29.50
C SER A 22 9.12 1.54 -28.55
N ALA A 23 9.73 1.76 -27.38
CA ALA A 23 9.28 2.76 -26.44
C ALA A 23 9.50 4.15 -27.06
N ALA A 24 8.41 4.86 -27.34
CA ALA A 24 8.50 6.26 -27.75
C ALA A 24 9.16 7.07 -26.61
N PRO A 25 10.20 7.89 -26.88
CA PRO A 25 10.83 8.68 -25.84
C PRO A 25 9.85 9.70 -25.26
N LEU A 26 9.87 9.86 -23.93
CA LEU A 26 9.15 10.95 -23.26
C LEU A 26 9.73 12.30 -23.69
N PRO A 27 8.90 13.31 -24.00
CA PRO A 27 9.39 14.65 -24.34
C PRO A 27 9.99 15.34 -23.11
N ALA A 28 11.17 15.94 -23.27
CA ALA A 28 11.83 16.71 -22.22
C ALA A 28 11.10 18.06 -21.96
N PRO A 29 11.10 18.57 -20.72
CA PRO A 29 10.31 19.74 -20.37
C PRO A 29 10.99 21.08 -20.72
N GLY A 30 10.30 21.88 -21.52
CA GLY A 30 10.34 23.35 -21.43
C GLY A 30 11.18 24.10 -22.46
N GLN A 31 10.49 24.79 -23.38
CA GLN A 31 10.69 26.22 -23.75
C GLN A 31 9.43 26.72 -24.50
N PRO A 32 9.14 28.03 -24.50
CA PRO A 32 7.81 28.56 -24.86
C PRO A 32 7.64 28.79 -26.36
N VAL A 33 6.42 28.55 -26.87
CA VAL A 33 6.02 28.99 -28.21
C VAL A 33 5.15 30.24 -28.09
N ALA A 34 5.60 31.33 -28.72
CA ALA A 34 4.90 32.60 -28.74
C ALA A 34 3.63 32.55 -29.60
N GLY A 35 2.63 33.35 -29.25
CA GLY A 35 1.39 33.43 -30.00
C GLY A 35 1.48 34.28 -31.27
N ARG A 36 0.65 33.93 -32.25
CA ARG A 36 0.07 34.85 -33.24
C ARG A 36 -1.33 34.34 -33.58
N GLY A 37 -2.31 35.23 -33.54
CA GLY A 37 -3.59 34.97 -34.22
C GLY A 37 -3.46 35.35 -35.70
N ASP A 38 -4.40 34.89 -36.53
CA ASP A 38 -5.43 35.83 -36.99
C ASP A 38 -6.69 35.14 -37.55
N ARG A 39 -7.73 35.96 -37.68
CA ARG A 39 -9.12 35.70 -38.06
C ARG A 39 -9.36 35.00 -39.42
N ALA A 40 -10.46 34.23 -39.54
CA ALA A 40 -11.72 34.67 -40.22
C ALA A 40 -12.51 33.58 -41.01
N ALA A 41 -13.83 33.53 -40.73
CA ALA A 41 -14.98 33.41 -41.65
C ALA A 41 -15.23 32.16 -42.56
N ALA A 42 -16.32 31.43 -42.28
CA ALA A 42 -17.50 31.17 -43.16
C ALA A 42 -18.46 30.17 -42.46
N ARG A 43 -19.65 30.58 -42.01
CA ARG A 43 -20.97 30.49 -42.68
C ARG A 43 -21.51 29.08 -42.96
N GLY A 44 -22.72 28.82 -42.43
CA GLY A 44 -23.54 27.63 -42.66
C GLY A 44 -24.81 27.69 -41.81
N ASP A 45 -25.93 28.13 -42.40
CA ASP A 45 -27.21 28.34 -41.72
C ASP A 45 -28.04 27.04 -41.54
N THR A 46 -28.85 26.97 -40.49
CA THR A 46 -30.21 26.39 -40.53
C THR A 46 -31.07 26.97 -39.40
N ALA A 47 -32.33 27.31 -39.70
CA ALA A 47 -33.34 27.80 -38.75
C ALA A 47 -34.65 26.98 -38.84
N GLY A 48 -35.50 27.05 -37.80
CA GLY A 48 -36.75 26.27 -37.64
C GLY A 48 -36.85 25.73 -36.21
N LEU A 49 -37.47 26.35 -35.18
CA LEU A 49 -38.68 27.19 -35.01
C LEU A 49 -40.00 26.40 -34.86
N LEU A 50 -40.77 26.73 -33.80
CA LEU A 50 -42.13 26.26 -33.42
C LEU A 50 -42.22 24.84 -32.80
N HIS A 51 -43.09 24.51 -31.83
CA HIS A 51 -44.10 25.29 -31.07
C HIS A 51 -44.35 24.64 -29.69
N ALA A 52 -44.80 25.41 -28.70
CA ALA A 52 -45.47 24.91 -27.47
C ALA A 52 -46.97 25.24 -27.48
N PRO A 53 -47.78 24.60 -26.61
CA PRO A 53 -48.76 25.38 -25.83
C PRO A 53 -48.88 25.01 -24.33
N HIS A 54 -49.41 25.97 -23.56
CA HIS A 54 -49.82 25.90 -22.14
C HIS A 54 -51.21 25.20 -21.98
N ALA A 55 -51.86 25.02 -20.80
CA ALA A 55 -51.77 25.75 -19.52
C ALA A 55 -52.26 25.01 -18.25
N GLY A 56 -51.87 25.57 -17.08
CA GLY A 56 -52.63 25.57 -15.81
C GLY A 56 -52.14 24.64 -14.67
N THR A 57 -52.54 24.77 -13.39
CA THR A 57 -53.04 25.91 -12.53
C THR A 57 -53.29 25.35 -11.10
N ALA A 58 -53.15 26.02 -9.94
CA ALA A 58 -52.73 27.39 -9.56
C ALA A 58 -52.00 27.35 -8.16
N GLY A 59 -52.16 28.38 -7.28
CA GLY A 59 -51.60 28.46 -5.91
C GLY A 59 -52.67 28.38 -4.79
N PRO A 60 -52.43 28.86 -3.52
CA PRO A 60 -51.35 29.75 -3.05
C PRO A 60 -50.59 29.31 -1.75
N GLY A 61 -49.60 30.11 -1.31
CA GLY A 61 -48.96 30.07 0.04
C GLY A 61 -49.76 30.85 1.10
N PRO A 62 -49.18 31.50 2.14
CA PRO A 62 -47.76 31.78 2.50
C PRO A 62 -47.36 31.20 3.90
N VAL A 63 -46.25 31.48 4.63
CA VAL A 63 -45.74 32.75 5.25
C VAL A 63 -44.31 32.56 5.82
N HIS A 64 -43.46 33.58 5.73
CA HIS A 64 -42.27 33.81 6.57
C HIS A 64 -42.58 34.86 7.65
N PRO A 65 -41.88 34.86 8.80
CA PRO A 65 -41.19 36.11 9.15
C PRO A 65 -39.81 35.95 9.82
N GLU A 66 -38.99 36.96 9.59
CA GLU A 66 -37.98 37.54 10.51
C GLU A 66 -38.36 39.04 10.67
N PRO A 67 -37.71 39.87 11.53
CA PRO A 67 -36.61 39.59 12.46
C PRO A 67 -36.94 40.02 13.91
N ASP A 68 -35.97 39.96 14.84
CA ASP A 68 -35.85 41.02 15.88
C ASP A 68 -34.45 41.06 16.53
N GLU A 69 -33.92 42.28 16.73
CA GLU A 69 -32.74 42.51 17.57
C GLU A 69 -33.15 42.67 19.03
N HIS A 70 -32.44 42.06 19.99
CA HIS A 70 -32.37 42.65 21.33
C HIS A 70 -31.04 42.43 22.08
N ARG A 71 -30.31 43.53 22.18
CA ARG A 71 -29.15 43.78 23.03
C ARG A 71 -29.53 43.75 24.51
N LEU A 72 -28.86 42.93 25.34
CA LEU A 72 -28.82 43.15 26.80
C LEU A 72 -27.49 42.74 27.44
N GLN A 73 -26.95 43.63 28.27
CA GLN A 73 -25.71 43.46 29.01
C GLN A 73 -25.99 43.01 30.46
N ARG A 74 -25.10 42.19 31.03
CA ARG A 74 -24.63 42.24 32.44
C ARG A 74 -23.36 41.37 32.53
N ARG A 75 -22.21 41.93 32.95
CA ARG A 75 -21.70 41.99 34.34
C ARG A 75 -21.39 40.59 34.90
N ARG A 76 -20.24 40.33 35.56
CA ARG A 76 -19.27 41.26 36.19
C ARG A 76 -17.96 40.51 36.56
N ASP A 77 -16.85 41.24 36.76
CA ASP A 77 -15.88 41.17 37.88
C ASP A 77 -15.46 39.77 38.46
N ARG A 78 -14.19 39.47 38.81
CA ARG A 78 -13.11 40.33 39.37
C ARG A 78 -11.81 39.54 39.62
N ARG A 79 -10.66 40.25 39.55
CA ARG A 79 -9.40 40.10 40.35
C ARG A 79 -8.60 38.77 40.32
N GLY A 80 -7.26 38.81 40.36
CA GLY A 80 -6.37 39.98 40.27
C GLY A 80 -4.86 39.69 40.48
N GLY A 81 -4.05 40.75 40.26
CA GLY A 81 -2.67 40.97 40.72
C GLY A 81 -1.59 40.50 39.73
N GLY A 82 -0.57 41.26 39.31
CA GLY A 82 0.02 42.52 39.80
C GLY A 82 1.37 42.23 40.49
N GLY A 83 2.51 42.77 40.08
CA GLY A 83 2.83 43.63 38.92
C GLY A 83 4.34 44.02 38.88
N HIS A 84 4.71 44.88 37.92
CA HIS A 84 5.97 45.67 37.81
C HIS A 84 7.33 44.91 37.74
N HIS A 85 8.22 45.20 36.79
CA HIS A 85 8.96 46.46 36.67
C HIS A 85 9.17 46.95 35.23
N ALA A 86 9.46 48.25 35.08
CA ALA A 86 9.75 48.92 33.81
C ALA A 86 11.21 49.39 33.72
N GLY A 87 11.75 49.44 32.50
CA GLY A 87 13.12 49.93 32.22
C GLY A 87 13.44 49.93 30.72
N HIS A 88 13.24 51.06 30.06
CA HIS A 88 13.72 51.35 28.69
C HIS A 88 15.07 52.10 28.76
N PRO A 89 15.77 52.38 27.64
CA PRO A 89 16.12 51.52 26.50
C PRO A 89 17.63 51.66 26.15
N LEU A 90 18.13 51.06 25.06
CA LEU A 90 19.02 51.73 24.08
C LEU A 90 19.36 50.88 22.83
N ALA A 91 19.74 51.56 21.76
CA ALA A 91 19.87 51.10 20.37
C ALA A 91 21.02 50.11 20.05
N GLY A 92 20.94 49.39 18.91
CA GLY A 92 22.07 48.54 18.46
C GLY A 92 21.94 47.78 17.12
N ARG A 93 21.68 48.46 16.00
CA ARG A 93 21.92 48.06 14.58
C ARG A 93 22.29 46.58 14.26
N GLY A 94 21.42 45.89 13.51
CA GLY A 94 21.80 44.77 12.62
C GLY A 94 21.54 45.12 11.16
N ARG A 95 22.58 45.32 10.34
CA ARG A 95 22.44 45.63 8.89
C ARG A 95 22.68 44.39 8.04
N ARG A 96 21.82 44.20 7.02
CA ARG A 96 22.00 43.24 5.92
C ARG A 96 23.26 43.57 5.11
N LEU A 97 23.91 42.55 4.54
CA LEU A 97 24.80 42.69 3.39
C LEU A 97 24.62 41.54 2.38
N ASP A 98 24.46 41.93 1.13
CA ASP A 98 24.52 41.18 -0.14
C ASP A 98 24.53 42.29 -1.23
N PRO A 99 25.01 42.13 -2.49
CA PRO A 99 25.79 41.06 -3.13
C PRO A 99 27.08 41.58 -3.86
N ALA A 100 27.80 40.73 -4.63
CA ALA A 100 28.16 40.95 -6.07
C ALA A 100 29.36 40.15 -6.66
N ARG A 101 29.04 39.29 -7.66
CA ARG A 101 29.67 39.10 -9.01
C ARG A 101 31.21 39.21 -9.28
N ARG A 102 31.71 38.14 -9.95
CA ARG A 102 32.29 38.05 -11.34
C ARG A 102 33.77 37.60 -11.55
N ARG A 103 33.94 36.88 -12.68
CA ARG A 103 35.16 36.36 -13.39
C ARG A 103 35.76 35.05 -12.79
N GLY A 104 36.21 34.06 -13.58
CA GLY A 104 36.37 33.97 -15.06
C GLY A 104 36.27 32.54 -15.64
N ARG A 105 36.40 32.41 -16.98
CA ARG A 105 36.21 31.20 -17.83
C ARG A 105 37.53 30.60 -18.34
N ARG A 106 37.50 29.29 -18.69
CA ARG A 106 38.19 28.52 -19.77
C ARG A 106 38.72 27.19 -19.21
N GLY A 107 38.68 26.04 -19.89
CA GLY A 107 38.14 25.64 -21.20
C GLY A 107 38.32 24.12 -21.39
N ALA A 108 37.64 23.49 -22.35
CA ALA A 108 37.59 22.03 -22.51
C ALA A 108 38.38 21.53 -23.75
N ASP A 109 39.08 20.38 -23.58
CA ASP A 109 39.07 19.14 -24.44
C ASP A 109 39.52 19.22 -25.93
N PRO A 110 39.80 18.12 -26.69
CA PRO A 110 40.10 16.70 -26.37
C PRO A 110 41.38 16.07 -27.01
N GLY A 111 41.78 14.91 -26.47
CA GLY A 111 42.03 13.64 -27.22
C GLY A 111 43.23 13.43 -28.18
N ARG A 112 44.12 12.47 -27.84
CA ARG A 112 44.70 11.45 -28.77
C ARG A 112 45.57 10.37 -28.09
N THR A 113 45.34 9.12 -28.46
CA THR A 113 46.27 7.95 -28.42
C THR A 113 46.76 7.67 -29.87
N PRO A 114 47.77 6.81 -30.21
CA PRO A 114 48.16 5.54 -29.55
C PRO A 114 49.66 5.11 -29.60
N ALA A 115 49.93 3.87 -29.11
CA ALA A 115 51.07 2.95 -29.46
C ALA A 115 52.52 3.34 -29.03
N ALA A 116 53.49 2.43 -28.83
CA ALA A 116 53.51 0.98 -28.54
C ALA A 116 54.91 0.50 -28.05
N HIS A 117 54.96 -0.69 -27.43
CA HIS A 117 56.08 -1.64 -27.24
C HIS A 117 57.55 -1.20 -26.95
N ARG A 118 58.12 -1.78 -25.88
CA ARG A 118 59.40 -2.52 -25.94
C ARG A 118 59.47 -3.66 -24.89
N ARG A 119 60.20 -4.73 -25.20
CA ARG A 119 60.42 -5.96 -24.39
C ARG A 119 61.86 -6.01 -23.82
N VAL A 120 62.21 -7.15 -23.18
CA VAL A 120 63.56 -7.76 -22.96
C VAL A 120 64.08 -7.63 -21.50
N PRO A 121 64.66 -8.69 -20.86
CA PRO A 121 64.42 -10.14 -20.93
C PRO A 121 64.33 -10.82 -19.52
N VAL A 122 64.40 -12.16 -19.46
CA VAL A 122 64.55 -12.99 -18.24
C VAL A 122 65.87 -13.77 -18.30
N PRO A 123 66.51 -14.05 -17.15
CA PRO A 123 67.26 -15.30 -16.97
C PRO A 123 66.79 -16.10 -15.74
N ALA A 124 67.04 -17.41 -15.74
CA ALA A 124 66.68 -18.33 -14.65
C ALA A 124 67.87 -19.23 -14.26
N ALA A 125 68.07 -19.50 -12.96
CA ALA A 125 68.91 -20.60 -12.46
C ALA A 125 68.65 -20.97 -10.97
N MET A 126 68.02 -22.13 -10.77
CA MET A 126 68.29 -23.20 -9.79
C MET A 126 68.89 -22.94 -8.37
N SER A 127 68.11 -23.35 -7.35
CA SER A 127 68.42 -24.37 -6.30
C SER A 127 68.77 -24.01 -4.83
N ALA A 128 67.93 -24.58 -3.93
CA ALA A 128 68.21 -25.26 -2.65
C ALA A 128 68.43 -24.53 -1.29
N ARG A 129 67.62 -25.00 -0.30
CA ARG A 129 67.79 -24.98 1.19
C ARG A 129 67.75 -23.59 1.90
N THR A 130 67.27 -23.43 3.15
CA THR A 130 66.74 -24.38 4.17
C THR A 130 65.64 -23.72 5.05
N ARG A 131 65.00 -24.49 5.96
CA ARG A 131 63.86 -24.09 6.83
C ARG A 131 64.20 -23.10 7.96
N SER A 132 63.21 -22.31 8.35
CA SER A 132 63.00 -21.84 9.74
C SER A 132 61.51 -21.63 10.08
N PHE A 133 60.74 -22.72 10.13
CA PHE A 133 59.43 -22.72 10.81
C PHE A 133 59.67 -22.63 12.33
N ASN A 134 59.25 -21.54 13.00
CA ASN A 134 59.05 -21.52 14.47
C ASN A 134 58.31 -20.28 15.04
N VAL A 135 57.84 -19.33 14.23
CA VAL A 135 57.19 -18.08 14.75
C VAL A 135 55.65 -18.11 14.72
N THR A 136 55.03 -18.97 13.89
CA THR A 136 53.57 -18.99 13.69
C THR A 136 52.77 -19.74 14.77
N ALA A 137 53.40 -20.56 15.61
CA ALA A 137 52.69 -21.36 16.62
C ALA A 137 52.26 -20.56 17.86
N ALA A 138 53.10 -19.59 18.30
CA ALA A 138 52.85 -18.84 19.54
C ALA A 138 51.63 -17.88 19.45
N VAL A 139 51.40 -17.31 18.27
CA VAL A 139 50.29 -16.35 18.05
C VAL A 139 48.93 -17.05 18.03
N LEU A 140 48.85 -18.27 17.50
CA LEU A 140 47.62 -19.06 17.48
C LEU A 140 47.21 -19.58 18.88
N GLY A 141 48.19 -19.95 19.72
CA GLY A 141 47.93 -20.36 21.09
C GLY A 141 47.30 -19.25 21.95
N LEU A 142 47.78 -18.01 21.80
CA LEU A 142 47.29 -16.87 22.59
C LEU A 142 45.84 -16.50 22.26
N TRP A 143 45.42 -16.61 20.99
CA TRP A 143 44.03 -16.37 20.57
C TRP A 143 43.06 -17.42 21.12
N LEU A 144 43.46 -18.70 21.22
CA LEU A 144 42.63 -19.77 21.79
C LEU A 144 42.41 -19.59 23.31
N VAL A 145 43.41 -19.11 24.05
CA VAL A 145 43.27 -18.82 25.48
C VAL A 145 42.37 -17.61 25.74
N VAL A 146 42.48 -16.54 24.92
CA VAL A 146 41.60 -15.36 25.04
C VAL A 146 40.15 -15.70 24.69
N LEU A 147 39.89 -16.54 23.68
CA LEU A 147 38.52 -17.04 23.43
C LEU A 147 37.98 -17.95 24.55
N SER A 148 38.85 -18.60 25.33
CA SER A 148 38.45 -19.47 26.44
C SER A 148 38.18 -18.70 27.75
N ALA A 149 38.75 -17.50 27.90
CA ALA A 149 38.66 -16.71 29.13
C ALA A 149 37.42 -15.78 29.21
N VAL A 150 36.73 -15.53 28.09
CA VAL A 150 35.42 -14.82 28.08
C VAL A 150 34.26 -15.83 28.13
N GLY A 151 34.45 -16.91 28.90
CA GLY A 151 33.48 -17.99 29.12
C GLY A 151 33.05 -18.17 30.57
N ALA A 152 33.47 -17.29 31.48
CA ALA A 152 33.22 -17.38 32.93
C ALA A 152 32.71 -16.05 33.50
N GLY A 153 31.53 -15.62 33.04
CA GLY A 153 30.76 -14.51 33.62
C GLY A 153 29.33 -14.97 33.86
N ASP A 154 29.02 -15.42 35.06
CA ASP A 154 27.70 -15.99 35.39
C ASP A 154 26.63 -14.89 35.45
N THR A 155 25.78 -14.83 34.42
CA THR A 155 24.56 -14.01 34.36
C THR A 155 23.44 -14.75 33.63
N GLY A 156 23.02 -15.91 34.15
CA GLY A 156 21.69 -16.48 33.90
C GLY A 156 21.27 -16.61 32.42
N GLY A 157 22.21 -16.95 31.55
CA GLY A 157 22.01 -16.97 30.10
C GLY A 157 20.93 -17.97 29.68
N ARG A 158 19.72 -17.47 29.41
CA ARG A 158 18.58 -18.24 28.92
C ARG A 158 18.94 -18.92 27.59
N GLN A 159 19.28 -20.21 27.65
CA GLN A 159 19.68 -20.99 26.47
C GLN A 159 18.63 -20.83 25.37
N SER A 160 19.09 -20.35 24.21
CA SER A 160 18.24 -20.14 23.03
C SER A 160 17.58 -21.46 22.61
N ARG A 161 16.25 -21.53 22.62
CA ARG A 161 15.49 -22.73 22.25
C ARG A 161 15.36 -22.89 20.73
N GLY A 162 16.38 -22.48 19.98
CA GLY A 162 16.37 -22.30 18.53
C GLY A 162 15.87 -20.91 18.10
N SER A 163 15.86 -20.65 16.80
CA SER A 163 15.27 -19.45 16.21
C SER A 163 14.21 -19.77 15.15
N VAL A 164 13.50 -18.73 14.70
CA VAL A 164 12.53 -18.76 13.59
C VAL A 164 12.81 -17.58 12.68
N SER A 165 12.94 -17.82 11.39
CA SER A 165 13.07 -16.78 10.37
C SER A 165 11.70 -16.25 9.93
N VAL A 166 11.55 -14.92 9.89
CA VAL A 166 10.29 -14.25 9.52
C VAL A 166 10.55 -13.15 8.50
N LEU A 167 9.85 -13.22 7.36
CA LEU A 167 9.89 -12.20 6.30
C LEU A 167 8.56 -11.44 6.23
N ALA A 168 8.57 -10.11 6.21
CA ALA A 168 7.35 -9.30 6.00
C ALA A 168 7.64 -7.99 5.24
N THR A 169 6.58 -7.30 4.81
CA THR A 169 6.65 -5.96 4.20
C THR A 169 6.97 -4.84 5.18
N TRP A 170 6.71 -5.04 6.47
CA TRP A 170 6.71 -3.99 7.48
C TRP A 170 8.13 -3.48 7.80
N THR A 171 8.38 -2.22 7.42
CA THR A 171 9.63 -1.50 7.67
C THR A 171 9.35 -0.24 8.51
N GLY A 172 10.37 0.56 8.82
CA GLY A 172 10.20 1.79 9.59
C GLY A 172 9.53 1.56 10.96
N ASP A 173 8.53 2.40 11.27
CA ASP A 173 7.75 2.34 12.52
C ASP A 173 6.91 1.05 12.67
N GLU A 174 6.30 0.56 11.59
CA GLU A 174 5.49 -0.66 11.62
C GLU A 174 6.37 -1.89 11.88
N GLY A 175 7.52 -1.97 11.21
CA GLY A 175 8.53 -2.99 11.47
C GLY A 175 9.17 -2.87 12.87
N ALA A 176 9.20 -1.68 13.47
CA ALA A 176 9.65 -1.51 14.86
C ALA A 176 8.60 -2.05 15.86
N ALA A 177 7.33 -1.67 15.70
CA ALA A 177 6.24 -2.19 16.52
C ALA A 177 6.09 -3.72 16.41
N PHE A 178 6.34 -4.30 15.22
CA PHE A 178 6.35 -5.76 15.07
C PHE A 178 7.54 -6.42 15.77
N ARG A 179 8.76 -5.83 15.71
CA ARG A 179 9.91 -6.32 16.48
C ARG A 179 9.67 -6.27 18.00
N GLU A 180 8.97 -5.25 18.50
CA GLU A 180 8.56 -5.16 19.90
C GLU A 180 7.67 -6.36 20.29
N LEU A 181 6.69 -6.74 19.46
CA LEU A 181 5.88 -7.96 19.66
C LEU A 181 6.72 -9.26 19.61
N LEU A 182 7.65 -9.37 18.65
CA LEU A 182 8.53 -10.53 18.53
C LEU A 182 9.50 -10.65 19.72
N GLN A 183 9.86 -9.54 20.35
CA GLN A 183 10.64 -9.55 21.59
C GLN A 183 9.79 -10.09 22.75
N LEU A 184 8.52 -9.67 22.90
CA LEU A 184 7.59 -10.26 23.89
C LEU A 184 7.45 -11.78 23.70
N PHE A 185 7.34 -12.26 22.46
CA PHE A 185 7.36 -13.69 22.17
C PHE A 185 8.69 -14.34 22.59
N THR A 186 9.83 -13.70 22.33
CA THR A 186 11.16 -14.21 22.70
C THR A 186 11.30 -14.32 24.22
N ASP A 187 10.80 -13.32 24.96
CA ASP A 187 10.86 -13.25 26.42
C ASP A 187 9.88 -14.24 27.09
N GLU A 188 8.72 -14.52 26.49
CA GLU A 188 7.81 -15.58 26.96
C GLU A 188 8.34 -16.98 26.60
N SER A 189 8.88 -17.16 25.39
CA SER A 189 9.13 -18.50 24.83
C SER A 189 10.56 -19.03 24.99
N GLY A 190 11.57 -18.14 25.02
CA GLY A 190 12.98 -18.48 24.87
C GLY A 190 13.42 -18.81 23.43
N VAL A 191 12.56 -18.62 22.43
CA VAL A 191 12.84 -18.81 21.00
C VAL A 191 13.17 -17.46 20.38
N ARG A 192 14.30 -17.33 19.68
CA ARG A 192 14.65 -16.07 18.98
C ARG A 192 13.86 -15.95 17.68
N VAL A 193 13.59 -14.73 17.22
CA VAL A 193 12.97 -14.48 15.91
C VAL A 193 13.89 -13.60 15.06
N ASP A 194 14.33 -14.16 13.94
CA ASP A 194 15.20 -13.52 12.97
C ASP A 194 14.31 -12.82 11.93
N TYR A 195 13.96 -11.57 12.22
CA TYR A 195 13.00 -10.79 11.43
C TYR A 195 13.64 -9.93 10.33
N GLN A 196 13.18 -10.12 9.09
CA GLN A 196 13.52 -9.32 7.92
C GLN A 196 12.28 -8.56 7.41
N GLY A 197 12.29 -7.24 7.58
CA GLY A 197 11.32 -6.34 6.93
C GLY A 197 11.87 -5.79 5.62
N THR A 198 11.12 -5.89 4.52
CA THR A 198 11.54 -5.40 3.19
C THR A 198 10.39 -4.92 2.33
N THR A 199 10.57 -3.80 1.63
CA THR A 199 9.61 -3.33 0.61
C THR A 199 9.61 -4.17 -0.66
N ALA A 200 10.63 -5.01 -0.87
CA ALA A 200 10.79 -5.92 -2.02
C ALA A 200 10.49 -7.38 -1.64
N LEU A 201 9.43 -7.62 -0.86
CA LEU A 201 9.09 -8.94 -0.33
C LEU A 201 8.91 -10.00 -1.42
N ARG A 202 8.31 -9.64 -2.56
CA ARG A 202 8.09 -10.58 -3.68
C ARG A 202 9.40 -11.07 -4.26
N GLU A 203 10.33 -10.16 -4.51
CA GLU A 203 11.63 -10.44 -5.12
C GLU A 203 12.47 -11.32 -4.20
N VAL A 204 12.51 -10.99 -2.90
CA VAL A 204 13.21 -11.75 -1.86
C VAL A 204 12.61 -13.14 -1.69
N LEU A 205 11.31 -13.23 -1.36
CA LEU A 205 10.64 -14.51 -1.09
C LEU A 205 10.65 -15.43 -2.31
N SER A 206 10.45 -14.90 -3.52
CA SER A 206 10.52 -15.70 -4.74
C SER A 206 11.93 -16.23 -5.02
N SER A 207 12.99 -15.48 -4.64
CA SER A 207 14.37 -15.94 -4.75
C SER A 207 14.67 -17.05 -3.74
N GLU A 208 14.30 -16.84 -2.47
CA GLU A 208 14.53 -17.77 -1.36
C GLU A 208 13.79 -19.11 -1.55
N VAL A 209 12.51 -19.06 -1.96
CA VAL A 209 11.74 -20.27 -2.31
C VAL A 209 12.36 -21.03 -3.47
N LYS A 210 12.85 -20.35 -4.52
CA LYS A 210 13.53 -20.99 -5.67
C LYS A 210 14.91 -21.56 -5.30
N ALA A 211 15.60 -20.96 -4.35
CA ALA A 211 16.87 -21.45 -3.82
C ALA A 211 16.71 -22.66 -2.89
N GLY A 212 15.49 -23.01 -2.49
CA GLY A 212 15.22 -24.06 -1.51
C GLY A 212 15.49 -23.63 -0.06
N THR A 213 15.58 -22.32 0.19
CA THR A 213 15.86 -21.73 1.50
C THR A 213 14.82 -20.66 1.88
N PRO A 214 13.50 -20.99 1.88
CA PRO A 214 12.47 -20.04 2.30
C PRO A 214 12.59 -19.70 3.79
N PRO A 215 12.06 -18.55 4.24
CA PRO A 215 11.89 -18.27 5.66
C PRO A 215 10.87 -19.26 6.28
N ASP A 216 10.93 -19.49 7.59
CA ASP A 216 9.97 -20.40 8.25
C ASP A 216 8.53 -19.89 8.12
N ILE A 217 8.35 -18.58 8.30
CA ILE A 217 7.08 -17.87 8.13
C ILE A 217 7.31 -16.65 7.23
N ALA A 218 6.41 -16.43 6.28
CA ALA A 218 6.30 -15.14 5.59
C ALA A 218 4.94 -14.50 5.88
N VAL A 219 4.92 -13.19 6.12
CA VAL A 219 3.70 -12.38 6.20
C VAL A 219 3.52 -11.67 4.87
N LEU A 220 2.56 -12.13 4.07
CA LEU A 220 2.31 -11.64 2.72
C LEU A 220 1.21 -10.57 2.75
N PRO A 221 1.35 -9.46 2.01
CA PRO A 221 0.46 -8.30 2.13
C PRO A 221 -0.93 -8.50 1.50
N SER A 222 -1.18 -9.66 0.87
CA SER A 222 -2.40 -9.93 0.11
C SER A 222 -2.58 -11.43 -0.15
N PRO A 223 -3.82 -11.90 -0.32
CA PRO A 223 -4.10 -13.32 -0.58
C PRO A 223 -3.72 -13.72 -2.01
N GLY A 224 -3.71 -12.79 -2.98
CA GLY A 224 -3.17 -13.01 -4.32
C GLY A 224 -1.64 -13.13 -4.36
N GLU A 225 -0.92 -12.51 -3.41
CA GLU A 225 0.51 -12.78 -3.23
C GLU A 225 0.72 -14.19 -2.67
N LEU A 226 -0.03 -14.59 -1.64
CA LEU A 226 -0.01 -15.96 -1.11
C LEU A 226 -0.33 -17.01 -2.19
N ALA A 227 -1.32 -16.74 -3.05
CA ALA A 227 -1.68 -17.60 -4.18
C ALA A 227 -0.54 -17.82 -5.19
N THR A 228 0.43 -16.90 -5.26
CA THR A 228 1.64 -17.06 -6.10
C THR A 228 2.57 -18.18 -5.58
N TYR A 229 2.42 -18.59 -4.32
CA TYR A 229 3.17 -19.66 -3.67
C TYR A 229 2.34 -20.94 -3.48
N ALA A 230 1.20 -21.09 -4.16
CA ALA A 230 0.36 -22.29 -4.05
C ALA A 230 1.15 -23.59 -4.33
N ASP A 231 2.05 -23.58 -5.32
CA ASP A 231 2.89 -24.74 -5.67
C ASP A 231 4.16 -24.90 -4.79
N ALA A 232 4.46 -23.94 -3.91
CA ALA A 232 5.54 -24.05 -2.92
C ALA A 232 5.15 -25.02 -1.79
N PRO A 233 6.10 -25.54 -0.97
CA PRO A 233 5.80 -26.50 0.11
C PRO A 233 5.11 -25.87 1.34
N LEU A 234 4.08 -25.04 1.14
CA LEU A 234 3.28 -24.43 2.20
C LEU A 234 2.65 -25.48 3.12
N VAL A 235 2.75 -25.24 4.43
CA VAL A 235 2.23 -26.11 5.49
C VAL A 235 0.73 -25.83 5.69
N PRO A 236 -0.16 -26.85 5.62
CA PRO A 236 -1.59 -26.67 5.93
C PRO A 236 -1.78 -26.23 7.39
N LEU A 237 -2.38 -25.06 7.61
CA LEU A 237 -2.48 -24.45 8.93
C LEU A 237 -3.34 -25.26 9.91
N GLN A 238 -4.27 -26.08 9.43
CA GLN A 238 -5.03 -27.04 10.25
C GLN A 238 -4.15 -28.10 10.95
N LYS A 239 -2.91 -28.33 10.49
CA LYS A 239 -1.98 -29.29 11.13
C LYS A 239 -1.19 -28.66 12.28
N VAL A 240 -0.97 -27.34 12.22
CA VAL A 240 -0.06 -26.61 13.12
C VAL A 240 -0.78 -25.70 14.12
N LEU A 241 -1.93 -25.14 13.77
CA LEU A 241 -2.72 -24.28 14.65
C LEU A 241 -3.81 -25.05 15.41
N PRO A 242 -4.16 -24.63 16.65
CA PRO A 242 -5.32 -25.14 17.37
C PRO A 242 -6.63 -24.89 16.60
N ALA A 243 -7.61 -25.79 16.76
CA ALA A 243 -8.92 -25.66 16.15
C ALA A 243 -9.62 -24.36 16.57
N ASP A 244 -9.56 -24.00 17.85
CA ASP A 244 -10.16 -22.77 18.39
C ASP A 244 -9.53 -21.51 17.79
N THR A 245 -8.19 -21.50 17.63
CA THR A 245 -7.47 -20.40 16.95
C THR A 245 -7.95 -20.24 15.52
N LEU A 246 -8.25 -21.32 14.81
CA LEU A 246 -8.85 -21.24 13.47
C LEU A 246 -10.32 -20.83 13.53
N ALA A 247 -11.10 -21.27 14.52
CA ALA A 247 -12.51 -20.93 14.68
C ALA A 247 -12.75 -19.43 14.95
N ALA A 248 -11.82 -18.77 15.66
CA ALA A 248 -11.85 -17.33 15.96
C ALA A 248 -11.80 -16.42 14.72
N TYR A 249 -11.52 -16.95 13.52
CA TYR A 249 -11.45 -16.20 12.26
C TYR A 249 -12.57 -16.62 11.30
N GLY A 250 -13.22 -15.64 10.67
CA GLY A 250 -14.12 -15.88 9.53
C GLY A 250 -13.38 -16.51 8.32
N PRO A 251 -14.10 -17.16 7.38
CA PRO A 251 -13.48 -17.82 6.21
C PRO A 251 -12.63 -16.88 5.35
N LEU A 252 -13.07 -15.63 5.21
CA LEU A 252 -12.37 -14.56 4.48
C LEU A 252 -10.91 -14.36 4.94
N TRP A 253 -10.65 -14.61 6.21
CA TRP A 253 -9.36 -14.36 6.86
C TRP A 253 -8.44 -15.58 6.86
N LYS A 254 -8.84 -16.68 6.21
CA LYS A 254 -8.14 -17.97 6.14
C LYS A 254 -8.08 -18.50 4.69
N PRO A 255 -7.38 -17.81 3.77
CA PRO A 255 -7.33 -18.18 2.36
C PRO A 255 -6.83 -19.62 2.13
N ALA A 256 -7.53 -20.31 1.22
CA ALA A 256 -7.23 -21.66 0.73
C ALA A 256 -6.83 -21.60 -0.76
N PRO A 257 -5.65 -21.04 -1.11
CA PRO A 257 -5.27 -20.71 -2.49
C PRO A 257 -5.20 -21.91 -3.45
N ARG A 258 -5.08 -23.14 -2.93
CA ARG A 258 -5.04 -24.37 -3.76
C ARG A 258 -6.42 -24.86 -4.20
N GLY A 259 -7.50 -24.39 -3.59
CA GLY A 259 -8.85 -24.94 -3.81
C GLY A 259 -9.07 -26.35 -3.25
N ASP A 260 -8.10 -26.90 -2.52
CA ASP A 260 -8.12 -28.22 -1.86
C ASP A 260 -8.84 -28.22 -0.50
N GLY A 261 -9.33 -27.05 -0.05
CA GLY A 261 -9.96 -26.85 1.27
C GLY A 261 -8.97 -26.69 2.43
N ALA A 262 -7.66 -26.84 2.19
CA ALA A 262 -6.64 -26.58 3.21
C ALA A 262 -6.34 -25.07 3.30
N VAL A 263 -6.19 -24.58 4.52
CA VAL A 263 -5.87 -23.18 4.80
C VAL A 263 -4.36 -23.04 4.78
N TYR A 264 -3.83 -22.09 4.00
CA TYR A 264 -2.38 -21.87 3.88
C TYR A 264 -1.93 -20.49 4.33
N GLY A 265 -2.86 -19.58 4.61
CA GLY A 265 -2.59 -18.30 5.22
C GLY A 265 -3.65 -17.95 6.25
N ILE A 266 -3.28 -17.11 7.22
CA ILE A 266 -4.19 -16.58 8.25
C ILE A 266 -3.86 -15.11 8.49
N ALA A 267 -4.88 -14.26 8.53
CA ALA A 267 -4.70 -12.83 8.72
C ALA A 267 -4.08 -12.53 10.10
N VAL A 268 -2.96 -11.82 10.13
CA VAL A 268 -2.30 -11.35 11.37
C VAL A 268 -2.51 -9.86 11.63
N LYS A 269 -2.90 -9.11 10.59
CA LYS A 269 -3.34 -7.70 10.65
C LYS A 269 -4.37 -7.49 9.53
N ALA A 270 -5.36 -6.64 9.75
CA ALA A 270 -6.41 -6.33 8.78
C ALA A 270 -6.69 -4.82 8.75
N ASP A 271 -7.21 -4.33 7.63
CA ASP A 271 -7.53 -2.93 7.40
C ASP A 271 -8.88 -2.78 6.69
N LEU A 272 -9.63 -1.74 7.05
CA LEU A 272 -10.93 -1.39 6.46
C LEU A 272 -10.72 -0.38 5.32
N LYS A 273 -11.22 -0.70 4.11
CA LYS A 273 -10.97 0.06 2.88
C LYS A 273 -12.11 0.97 2.42
N SER A 274 -13.38 0.52 2.51
CA SER A 274 -14.58 1.30 2.09
C SER A 274 -14.94 2.49 3.00
N ILE A 275 -13.98 3.38 3.25
CA ILE A 275 -14.09 4.53 4.15
C ILE A 275 -13.47 5.78 3.53
N VAL A 276 -13.98 6.92 3.98
CA VAL A 276 -13.50 8.25 3.58
C VAL A 276 -13.23 9.07 4.83
N TRP A 277 -11.98 9.50 4.95
CA TRP A 277 -11.46 10.30 6.05
C TRP A 277 -11.78 11.78 5.88
N TYR A 278 -12.06 12.46 6.99
CA TYR A 278 -12.34 13.90 7.05
C TYR A 278 -11.88 14.50 8.39
N ASP A 279 -11.66 15.82 8.41
CA ASP A 279 -11.38 16.60 9.62
C ASP A 279 -12.70 16.91 10.36
N ALA A 280 -12.91 16.26 11.50
CA ALA A 280 -14.12 16.40 12.31
C ALA A 280 -14.23 17.74 13.06
N ASN A 281 -13.15 18.53 13.14
CA ASN A 281 -13.22 19.90 13.65
C ASN A 281 -13.74 20.89 12.59
N ARG A 282 -13.76 20.49 11.31
CA ARG A 282 -14.17 21.33 10.17
C ARG A 282 -15.49 20.91 9.53
N HIS A 283 -15.78 19.61 9.55
CA HIS A 283 -16.90 19.03 8.80
C HIS A 283 -17.68 18.03 9.65
N THR A 284 -18.99 18.03 9.45
CA THR A 284 -19.93 17.05 9.99
C THR A 284 -20.23 15.98 8.94
N SER A 285 -20.66 14.79 9.38
CA SER A 285 -21.04 13.69 8.49
C SER A 285 -22.15 14.05 7.49
N ARG A 286 -23.01 15.03 7.82
CA ARG A 286 -24.10 15.53 6.98
C ARG A 286 -23.61 16.35 5.78
N GLU A 287 -22.45 17.00 5.89
CA GLU A 287 -21.90 17.87 4.83
C GLU A 287 -21.11 17.07 3.78
N LEU A 288 -20.57 15.91 4.16
CA LEU A 288 -19.67 15.11 3.32
C LEU A 288 -20.25 14.75 1.95
N PRO A 289 -21.54 14.39 1.77
CA PRO A 289 -22.10 14.11 0.43
C PRO A 289 -22.07 15.33 -0.49
N ALA A 290 -22.26 16.55 0.05
CA ALA A 290 -22.20 17.79 -0.71
C ALA A 290 -20.75 18.22 -1.04
N LEU A 291 -19.77 17.81 -0.23
CA LEU A 291 -18.35 17.95 -0.53
C LEU A 291 -17.90 16.93 -1.59
N ALA A 292 -18.29 15.67 -1.45
CA ALA A 292 -17.96 14.56 -2.34
C ALA A 292 -18.34 14.80 -3.82
N ALA A 293 -19.42 15.56 -4.04
CA ALA A 293 -19.93 15.93 -5.36
C ALA A 293 -19.21 17.13 -6.01
N ARG A 294 -18.27 17.79 -5.32
CA ARG A 294 -17.54 18.97 -5.82
C ARG A 294 -16.12 18.59 -6.25
N ASP A 295 -15.69 19.11 -7.40
CA ASP A 295 -14.30 18.96 -7.86
C ASP A 295 -13.31 19.53 -6.83
N GLY A 296 -12.12 18.95 -6.79
CA GLY A 296 -11.03 19.32 -5.89
C GLY A 296 -11.23 18.98 -4.42
N GLN A 297 -12.40 18.46 -3.98
CA GLN A 297 -12.60 18.10 -2.57
C GLN A 297 -11.90 16.80 -2.15
N TRP A 298 -11.42 16.00 -3.11
CA TRP A 298 -10.72 14.75 -2.86
C TRP A 298 -9.21 14.95 -2.72
N CYS A 299 -8.70 14.78 -1.50
CA CYS A 299 -7.29 14.62 -1.20
C CYS A 299 -6.84 13.25 -1.72
N ALA A 300 -6.30 13.21 -2.94
CA ALA A 300 -5.86 11.98 -3.58
C ALA A 300 -4.37 12.03 -3.93
N GLY A 301 -3.75 10.86 -3.91
CA GLY A 301 -2.40 10.57 -4.40
C GLY A 301 -2.39 9.20 -5.04
N MET A 302 -1.68 9.05 -6.16
CA MET A 302 -1.61 7.81 -6.94
C MET A 302 -0.18 7.23 -6.98
N GLY A 303 0.82 8.00 -6.55
CA GLY A 303 2.18 7.52 -6.35
C GLY A 303 2.25 6.57 -5.15
N GLY A 304 3.05 5.52 -5.28
CA GLY A 304 3.27 4.50 -4.25
C GLY A 304 4.51 3.67 -4.58
N ASP A 305 5.61 4.34 -4.93
CA ASP A 305 6.85 3.70 -5.39
C ASP A 305 6.58 2.65 -6.49
N ALA A 306 7.01 1.40 -6.28
CA ALA A 306 6.85 0.30 -7.24
C ALA A 306 5.40 -0.17 -7.48
N THR A 307 4.44 0.22 -6.61
CA THR A 307 3.02 -0.14 -6.73
C THR A 307 2.15 1.03 -7.20
N SER A 308 2.74 2.16 -7.60
CA SER A 308 2.04 3.36 -8.09
C SER A 308 0.87 3.01 -9.03
N GLY A 309 -0.30 3.59 -8.74
CA GLY A 309 -1.59 3.25 -9.36
C GLY A 309 -2.51 2.42 -8.49
N TRP A 310 -2.02 1.77 -7.43
CA TRP A 310 -2.86 1.02 -6.47
C TRP A 310 -3.96 1.88 -5.80
N PRO A 311 -3.78 3.16 -5.41
CA PRO A 311 -4.89 3.91 -4.82
C PRO A 311 -6.05 4.10 -5.81
N GLY A 312 -5.74 4.09 -7.12
CA GLY A 312 -6.75 4.13 -8.17
C GLY A 312 -7.46 2.79 -8.40
N THR A 313 -6.86 1.66 -8.00
CA THR A 313 -7.57 0.38 -8.00
C THR A 313 -8.61 0.36 -6.89
N ASP A 314 -8.23 0.62 -5.63
CA ASP A 314 -9.11 0.76 -4.44
C ASP A 314 -10.37 1.60 -4.74
N TRP A 315 -10.19 2.76 -5.38
CA TRP A 315 -11.29 3.62 -5.78
C TRP A 315 -12.31 2.92 -6.69
N ILE A 316 -11.84 2.21 -7.72
CA ILE A 316 -12.68 1.59 -8.74
C ILE A 316 -13.40 0.35 -8.17
N GLU A 317 -12.71 -0.45 -7.35
CA GLU A 317 -13.27 -1.65 -6.74
C GLU A 317 -14.29 -1.33 -5.65
N ASP A 318 -14.04 -0.35 -4.78
CA ASP A 318 -15.03 0.11 -3.80
C ASP A 318 -16.24 0.73 -4.51
N ILE A 319 -16.04 1.55 -5.55
CA ILE A 319 -17.15 2.04 -6.38
C ILE A 319 -17.94 0.88 -6.99
N LEU A 320 -17.28 -0.16 -7.51
CA LEU A 320 -17.98 -1.33 -8.02
C LEU A 320 -18.78 -2.06 -6.91
N LEU A 321 -18.18 -2.27 -5.73
CA LEU A 321 -18.80 -2.92 -4.59
C LEU A 321 -20.05 -2.16 -4.13
N GLN A 322 -19.93 -0.84 -3.94
CA GLN A 322 -21.04 -0.01 -3.48
C GLN A 322 -22.13 0.18 -4.56
N GLN A 323 -21.80 0.08 -5.84
CA GLN A 323 -22.76 0.24 -6.94
C GLN A 323 -23.44 -1.06 -7.41
N GLN A 324 -22.77 -2.21 -7.29
CA GLN A 324 -23.20 -3.48 -7.90
C GLN A 324 -23.33 -4.63 -6.89
N GLY A 325 -22.86 -4.44 -5.65
CA GLY A 325 -22.95 -5.42 -4.59
C GLY A 325 -21.97 -6.59 -4.71
N LYS A 326 -21.91 -7.39 -3.63
CA LYS A 326 -20.92 -8.46 -3.43
C LYS A 326 -20.89 -9.50 -4.56
N ALA A 327 -22.03 -9.85 -5.16
CA ALA A 327 -22.09 -10.90 -6.18
C ALA A 327 -21.36 -10.51 -7.48
N VAL A 328 -21.54 -9.27 -7.94
CA VAL A 328 -20.86 -8.75 -9.14
C VAL A 328 -19.38 -8.52 -8.85
N TYR A 329 -19.08 -7.92 -7.69
CA TYR A 329 -17.72 -7.69 -7.22
C TYR A 329 -16.93 -9.00 -7.13
N GLN A 330 -17.48 -10.03 -6.47
CA GLN A 330 -16.83 -11.33 -6.34
C GLN A 330 -16.58 -11.97 -7.71
N ALA A 331 -17.60 -12.01 -8.58
CA ALA A 331 -17.45 -12.59 -9.91
C ALA A 331 -16.34 -11.90 -10.73
N TRP A 332 -16.16 -10.59 -10.61
CA TRP A 332 -15.08 -9.85 -11.25
C TRP A 332 -13.71 -10.07 -10.61
N ALA A 333 -13.62 -9.98 -9.27
CA ALA A 333 -12.38 -10.15 -8.53
C ALA A 333 -11.80 -11.57 -8.63
N THR A 334 -12.65 -12.60 -8.69
CA THR A 334 -12.23 -14.00 -8.95
C THR A 334 -12.05 -14.31 -10.44
N GLY A 335 -12.16 -13.30 -11.31
CA GLY A 335 -11.90 -13.42 -12.75
C GLY A 335 -13.00 -14.11 -13.55
N GLY A 336 -14.16 -14.41 -12.97
CA GLY A 336 -15.33 -14.98 -13.65
C GLY A 336 -16.10 -13.98 -14.53
N LEU A 337 -16.03 -12.68 -14.23
CA LEU A 337 -16.66 -11.61 -15.02
C LEU A 337 -15.63 -10.89 -15.89
N ALA A 338 -16.04 -10.51 -17.10
CA ALA A 338 -15.19 -9.80 -18.06
C ALA A 338 -14.97 -8.34 -17.65
N TRP A 339 -13.78 -7.80 -17.95
CA TRP A 339 -13.48 -6.37 -17.73
C TRP A 339 -14.29 -5.45 -18.64
N THR A 340 -14.75 -5.96 -19.79
CA THR A 340 -15.62 -5.25 -20.73
C THR A 340 -17.09 -5.24 -20.33
N ASP A 341 -17.48 -5.83 -19.19
CA ASP A 341 -18.85 -5.76 -18.69
C ASP A 341 -19.25 -4.28 -18.41
N PRO A 342 -20.43 -3.82 -18.87
CA PRO A 342 -20.85 -2.43 -18.73
C PRO A 342 -20.86 -1.90 -17.28
N ARG A 343 -21.01 -2.77 -16.28
CA ARG A 343 -20.98 -2.43 -14.85
C ARG A 343 -19.58 -2.03 -14.40
N ILE A 344 -18.55 -2.71 -14.90
CA ILE A 344 -17.14 -2.32 -14.69
C ILE A 344 -16.90 -0.95 -15.34
N GLY A 345 -17.31 -0.78 -16.61
CA GLY A 345 -17.20 0.51 -17.30
C GLY A 345 -17.93 1.66 -16.58
N ARG A 346 -19.05 1.40 -15.90
CA ARG A 346 -19.74 2.38 -15.05
C ARG A 346 -18.89 2.78 -13.85
N ALA A 347 -18.30 1.84 -13.13
CA ALA A 347 -17.46 2.14 -11.97
C ALA A 347 -16.26 3.04 -12.33
N TRP A 348 -15.56 2.73 -13.42
CA TRP A 348 -14.48 3.57 -13.95
C TRP A 348 -14.97 4.99 -14.31
N ARG A 349 -16.09 5.11 -15.02
CA ARG A 349 -16.68 6.43 -15.37
C ARG A 349 -17.12 7.21 -14.13
N THR A 350 -17.65 6.56 -13.10
CA THR A 350 -17.94 7.21 -11.82
C THR A 350 -16.65 7.71 -11.16
N TRP A 351 -15.59 6.91 -11.10
CA TRP A 351 -14.30 7.35 -10.55
C TRP A 351 -13.76 8.59 -11.28
N GLY A 352 -13.72 8.54 -12.61
CA GLY A 352 -13.28 9.68 -13.43
C GLY A 352 -14.11 10.95 -13.24
N SER A 353 -15.39 10.82 -12.92
CA SER A 353 -16.27 11.97 -12.64
C SER A 353 -16.00 12.70 -11.32
N LEU A 354 -15.25 12.08 -10.39
CA LEU A 354 -14.88 12.70 -9.11
C LEU A 354 -13.68 13.65 -9.23
N PHE A 355 -12.99 13.68 -10.37
CA PHE A 355 -11.78 14.48 -10.59
C PHE A 355 -11.87 15.33 -11.86
N GLY A 356 -11.90 16.65 -11.70
CA GLY A 356 -11.57 17.57 -12.77
C GLY A 356 -10.08 17.51 -13.15
N LYS A 357 -9.73 18.03 -14.32
CA LYS A 357 -8.38 17.91 -14.92
C LYS A 357 -7.25 18.36 -13.97
N GLY A 358 -7.49 19.40 -13.16
CA GLY A 358 -6.51 19.91 -12.18
C GLY A 358 -6.32 18.97 -10.99
N ALA A 359 -7.42 18.45 -10.44
CA ALA A 359 -7.39 17.49 -9.33
C ALA A 359 -6.75 16.17 -9.76
N ALA A 360 -7.15 15.62 -10.93
CA ALA A 360 -6.56 14.43 -11.53
C ALA A 360 -5.03 14.55 -11.72
N ARG A 361 -4.56 15.65 -12.32
CA ARG A 361 -3.12 15.93 -12.48
C ARG A 361 -2.39 16.02 -11.14
N THR A 362 -3.01 16.61 -10.13
CA THR A 362 -2.42 16.72 -8.78
C THR A 362 -2.32 15.35 -8.11
N ALA A 363 -3.35 14.50 -8.24
CA ALA A 363 -3.36 13.15 -7.69
C ALA A 363 -2.28 12.26 -8.33
N LEU A 364 -2.11 12.32 -9.65
CA LEU A 364 -1.06 11.59 -10.38
C LEU A 364 0.38 11.98 -9.99
N LEU A 365 0.57 13.18 -9.44
CA LEU A 365 1.86 13.71 -9.00
C LEU A 365 2.04 13.68 -7.47
N THR A 366 1.05 13.22 -6.72
CA THR A 366 1.08 13.13 -5.26
C THR A 366 1.26 11.68 -4.84
N ASP A 367 2.18 11.43 -3.91
CA ASP A 367 2.29 10.12 -3.24
C ASP A 367 1.12 9.91 -2.26
N PHE A 368 0.58 8.70 -2.16
CA PHE A 368 -0.55 8.42 -1.27
C PHE A 368 -0.25 8.82 0.19
N ARG A 369 0.99 8.68 0.66
CA ARG A 369 1.45 9.03 2.01
C ARG A 369 1.40 10.53 2.31
N ASP A 370 1.37 11.35 1.25
CA ASP A 370 1.31 12.82 1.32
C ASP A 370 -0.07 13.40 1.05
N ALA A 371 -1.01 12.62 0.50
CA ALA A 371 -2.33 13.11 0.07
C ALA A 371 -3.13 13.70 1.24
N GLY A 372 -3.37 12.90 2.29
CA GLY A 372 -4.14 13.28 3.48
C GLY A 372 -3.53 14.39 4.33
N ARG A 373 -2.24 14.72 4.17
CA ARG A 373 -1.64 15.89 4.85
C ARG A 373 -2.34 17.20 4.49
N LYS A 374 -2.99 17.26 3.33
CA LYS A 374 -3.77 18.41 2.83
C LYS A 374 -5.09 18.61 3.59
N LEU A 375 -5.63 17.54 4.21
CA LEU A 375 -6.89 17.55 4.96
C LEU A 375 -6.81 18.41 6.22
N PHE A 376 -5.70 18.29 6.95
CA PHE A 376 -5.46 18.97 8.24
C PHE A 376 -4.60 20.24 8.14
N ALA A 377 -4.27 20.66 6.91
CA ALA A 377 -3.52 21.89 6.67
C ALA A 377 -4.28 23.12 7.22
N ALA A 378 -3.59 24.18 7.64
CA ALA A 378 -4.24 25.38 8.18
C ALA A 378 -5.33 25.94 7.23
N ARG A 379 -5.05 25.89 5.92
CA ARG A 379 -6.00 26.13 4.83
C ARG A 379 -6.06 24.86 3.96
N PRO A 380 -7.01 23.93 4.20
CA PRO A 380 -7.13 22.72 3.39
C PRO A 380 -7.46 23.06 1.94
N THR A 381 -6.94 22.27 1.02
CA THR A 381 -7.24 22.39 -0.43
C THR A 381 -8.25 21.36 -0.91
N CYS A 382 -8.60 20.42 -0.03
CA CYS A 382 -9.51 19.30 -0.20
C CYS A 382 -10.03 18.91 1.21
N ALA A 383 -11.12 18.15 1.29
CA ALA A 383 -11.86 17.89 2.53
C ALA A 383 -12.13 16.40 2.81
N LEU A 384 -11.80 15.52 1.86
CA LEU A 384 -12.11 14.09 1.88
C LEU A 384 -10.92 13.27 1.37
N GLU A 385 -10.54 12.18 2.04
CA GLU A 385 -9.54 11.22 1.55
C GLU A 385 -10.12 9.80 1.53
N HIS A 386 -10.13 9.14 0.37
CA HIS A 386 -10.48 7.71 0.26
C HIS A 386 -9.21 6.88 0.39
N GLN A 387 -9.07 6.21 1.53
CA GLN A 387 -7.90 5.42 1.92
C GLN A 387 -8.26 4.43 3.02
N GLY A 388 -7.59 3.28 3.04
CA GLY A 388 -7.75 2.25 4.07
C GLY A 388 -7.29 2.69 5.46
N SER A 389 -7.70 1.96 6.50
CA SER A 389 -7.51 2.38 7.90
C SER A 389 -6.07 2.63 8.35
N PHE A 390 -5.10 1.97 7.72
CA PHE A 390 -3.67 2.17 7.95
C PHE A 390 -3.22 3.62 7.70
N ILE A 391 -3.89 4.38 6.80
CA ILE A 391 -3.48 5.76 6.47
C ILE A 391 -3.48 6.68 7.69
N ARG A 392 -4.31 6.35 8.69
CA ARG A 392 -4.38 7.05 9.98
C ARG A 392 -3.01 7.11 10.66
N GLY A 393 -2.13 6.13 10.45
CA GLY A 393 -0.74 6.16 10.91
C GLY A 393 0.12 7.24 10.26
N GLY A 394 -0.15 7.62 9.01
CA GLY A 394 0.55 8.67 8.28
C GLY A 394 0.19 10.10 8.69
N TYR A 395 -0.95 10.30 9.36
CA TYR A 395 -1.34 11.60 9.92
C TYR A 395 -0.46 11.97 11.12
N ALA A 396 -0.25 13.26 11.35
CA ALA A 396 0.49 13.73 12.53
C ALA A 396 -0.29 13.41 13.82
N PRO A 397 0.36 13.14 14.96
CA PRO A 397 -0.33 12.71 16.19
C PRO A 397 -1.46 13.65 16.65
N LYS A 398 -1.27 14.97 16.52
CA LYS A 398 -2.30 15.99 16.81
C LYS A 398 -3.55 15.92 15.91
N ASP A 399 -3.38 15.44 14.68
CA ASP A 399 -4.41 15.42 13.64
C ASP A 399 -5.26 14.14 13.74
N ARG A 400 -4.66 13.02 14.17
CA ARG A 400 -5.34 11.73 14.42
C ARG A 400 -6.47 11.77 15.44
N ALA A 401 -6.45 12.75 16.35
CA ALA A 401 -7.49 12.96 17.35
C ALA A 401 -8.81 13.51 16.78
N HIS A 402 -8.77 14.11 15.60
CA HIS A 402 -9.94 14.65 14.88
C HIS A 402 -10.08 14.11 13.45
N ALA A 403 -9.21 13.20 13.04
CA ALA A 403 -9.39 12.35 11.86
C ALA A 403 -10.54 11.35 12.11
N SER A 404 -11.69 11.61 11.50
CA SER A 404 -12.87 10.73 11.53
C SER A 404 -13.15 10.17 10.14
N PHE A 405 -14.07 9.20 10.04
CA PHE A 405 -14.46 8.61 8.75
C PHE A 405 -15.97 8.37 8.60
N ALA A 406 -16.42 8.50 7.35
CA ALA A 406 -17.70 8.01 6.87
C ALA A 406 -17.49 6.78 5.98
N PHE A 407 -18.51 5.93 5.84
CA PHE A 407 -18.47 4.84 4.84
C PHE A 407 -18.64 5.42 3.44
N SER A 408 -17.83 4.96 2.50
CA SER A 408 -17.84 5.41 1.10
C SER A 408 -19.21 5.21 0.41
N THR A 409 -19.97 4.21 0.86
CA THR A 409 -21.37 3.94 0.47
C THR A 409 -22.30 5.15 0.61
N GLY A 410 -22.00 6.12 1.48
CA GLY A 410 -22.77 7.36 1.63
C GLY A 410 -22.36 8.49 0.66
N LEU A 411 -21.19 8.38 0.03
CA LEU A 411 -20.53 9.45 -0.73
C LEU A 411 -20.40 9.14 -2.22
N ILE A 412 -20.17 7.87 -2.58
CA ILE A 412 -20.02 7.42 -3.98
C ILE A 412 -21.32 7.68 -4.76
N PRO A 413 -21.26 8.30 -5.96
CA PRO A 413 -22.44 8.48 -6.81
C PRO A 413 -23.06 7.15 -7.23
N GLY A 414 -24.38 7.04 -7.14
CA GLY A 414 -25.14 5.88 -7.62
C GLY A 414 -24.83 4.56 -6.91
N ALA A 415 -24.31 4.61 -5.67
CA ALA A 415 -24.19 3.48 -4.75
C ALA A 415 -25.53 3.13 -4.08
N ASP A 416 -25.71 1.84 -3.78
CA ASP A 416 -26.80 1.36 -2.93
C ASP A 416 -26.58 1.80 -1.48
N ARG A 417 -27.35 2.81 -1.05
CA ARG A 417 -27.28 3.37 0.30
C ARG A 417 -27.72 2.39 1.41
N THR A 418 -28.35 1.28 1.06
CA THR A 418 -28.72 0.22 2.01
C THR A 418 -27.62 -0.83 2.21
N SER A 419 -26.62 -0.86 1.33
CA SER A 419 -25.54 -1.83 1.36
C SER A 419 -24.65 -1.70 2.61
N THR A 420 -24.50 -2.82 3.32
CA THR A 420 -23.51 -3.00 4.40
C THR A 420 -22.19 -3.57 3.89
N ALA A 421 -22.04 -3.80 2.58
CA ALA A 421 -20.84 -4.41 1.99
C ALA A 421 -19.63 -3.48 2.11
N ARG A 422 -18.53 -3.95 2.70
CA ARG A 422 -17.28 -3.18 2.86
C ARG A 422 -16.09 -3.98 2.36
N GLU A 423 -15.19 -3.27 1.72
CA GLU A 423 -13.89 -3.74 1.30
C GLU A 423 -12.91 -3.72 2.47
N VAL A 424 -11.99 -4.69 2.47
CA VAL A 424 -10.95 -4.88 3.48
C VAL A 424 -9.66 -5.42 2.85
N SER A 425 -8.51 -5.10 3.43
CA SER A 425 -7.24 -5.77 3.13
C SER A 425 -6.72 -6.47 4.38
N ALA A 426 -5.76 -7.39 4.22
CA ALA A 426 -5.12 -8.06 5.34
C ALA A 426 -3.72 -8.58 4.98
N ASP A 427 -2.85 -8.56 5.99
CA ASP A 427 -1.53 -9.16 5.97
C ASP A 427 -1.67 -10.62 6.46
N PHE A 428 -1.29 -11.61 5.64
CA PHE A 428 -1.50 -13.03 5.89
C PHE A 428 -0.19 -13.74 6.23
N ALA A 429 -0.10 -14.33 7.42
CA ALA A 429 1.01 -15.21 7.78
C ALA A 429 0.82 -16.59 7.14
N ALA A 430 1.85 -17.08 6.46
CA ALA A 430 1.93 -18.41 5.87
C ALA A 430 3.24 -19.10 6.30
N MET A 431 3.18 -20.41 6.53
CA MET A 431 4.33 -21.21 6.95
C MET A 431 4.89 -21.99 5.77
N PHE A 432 6.18 -21.79 5.48
CA PHE A 432 6.92 -22.51 4.43
C PHE A 432 7.78 -23.65 4.99
N HIS A 433 8.13 -23.59 6.27
CA HIS A 433 8.91 -24.63 6.95
C HIS A 433 8.39 -24.87 8.38
N GLU A 434 8.00 -26.12 8.66
CA GLU A 434 7.46 -26.53 9.95
C GLU A 434 8.59 -26.90 10.92
N THR A 435 8.71 -26.12 12.00
CA THR A 435 9.53 -26.45 13.18
C THR A 435 8.67 -26.29 14.44
N PRO A 436 9.04 -26.93 15.57
CA PRO A 436 8.37 -26.67 16.86
C PRO A 436 8.35 -25.18 17.22
N GLN A 437 9.38 -24.45 16.81
CA GLN A 437 9.55 -23.01 17.01
C GLN A 437 8.61 -22.21 16.09
N SER A 438 8.57 -22.49 14.78
CA SER A 438 7.70 -21.77 13.82
C SER A 438 6.22 -22.04 14.11
N ARG A 439 5.86 -23.26 14.48
CA ARG A 439 4.52 -23.61 14.98
C ARG A 439 4.13 -22.77 16.21
N ARG A 440 5.03 -22.63 17.19
CA ARG A 440 4.78 -21.84 18.39
C ARG A 440 4.65 -20.33 18.08
N LEU A 441 5.46 -19.81 17.16
CA LEU A 441 5.37 -18.41 16.75
C LEU A 441 4.08 -18.11 15.98
N LEU A 442 3.69 -18.95 15.02
CA LEU A 442 2.44 -18.73 14.28
C LEU A 442 1.21 -18.80 15.19
N ALA A 443 1.18 -19.74 16.13
CA ALA A 443 0.12 -19.83 17.15
C ALA A 443 0.11 -18.59 18.08
N TYR A 444 1.28 -18.02 18.41
CA TYR A 444 1.35 -16.77 19.16
C TYR A 444 0.78 -15.59 18.34
N LEU A 445 1.31 -15.33 17.14
CA LEU A 445 0.91 -14.21 16.27
C LEU A 445 -0.58 -14.16 15.93
N THR A 446 -1.24 -15.32 15.94
CA THR A 446 -2.67 -15.46 15.63
C THR A 446 -3.57 -15.47 16.87
N SER A 447 -3.00 -15.52 18.08
CA SER A 447 -3.74 -15.55 19.34
C SER A 447 -4.28 -14.17 19.74
N ALA A 448 -5.47 -14.15 20.34
CA ALA A 448 -6.06 -12.91 20.83
C ALA A 448 -5.24 -12.24 21.94
N LYS A 449 -4.53 -13.02 22.78
CA LYS A 449 -3.61 -12.50 23.81
C LYS A 449 -2.48 -11.68 23.17
N ALA A 450 -1.77 -12.25 22.19
CA ALA A 450 -0.65 -11.56 21.54
C ALA A 450 -1.11 -10.34 20.73
N GLN A 451 -2.23 -10.45 20.04
CA GLN A 451 -2.80 -9.34 19.27
C GLN A 451 -3.30 -8.20 20.16
N THR A 452 -3.91 -8.52 21.30
CA THR A 452 -4.25 -7.55 22.37
C THR A 452 -2.98 -6.86 22.87
N ALA A 453 -1.95 -7.62 23.26
CA ALA A 453 -0.67 -7.07 23.70
C ALA A 453 0.03 -6.23 22.62
N TRP A 454 -0.10 -6.58 21.34
CA TRP A 454 0.44 -5.78 20.23
C TRP A 454 -0.25 -4.42 20.12
N ALA A 455 -1.59 -4.39 20.18
CA ALA A 455 -2.34 -3.13 20.22
C ALA A 455 -2.00 -2.30 21.46
N GLU A 456 -2.04 -2.89 22.65
CA GLU A 456 -1.83 -2.19 23.92
C GLU A 456 -0.42 -1.60 24.05
N ASN A 457 0.62 -2.37 23.68
CA ASN A 457 2.03 -1.94 23.73
C ASN A 457 2.46 -1.07 22.54
N THR A 458 1.59 -0.86 21.53
CA THR A 458 1.91 0.09 20.45
C THR A 458 2.12 1.48 21.04
N ALA A 459 3.34 2.01 20.88
CA ALA A 459 3.79 3.25 21.49
C ALA A 459 2.83 4.44 21.26
N SER A 460 2.69 5.30 22.28
CA SER A 460 1.90 6.52 22.19
C SER A 460 2.40 7.42 21.05
N GLY A 461 1.51 7.76 20.12
CA GLY A 461 1.88 8.45 18.88
C GLY A 461 2.09 7.54 17.67
N ARG A 462 1.88 6.23 17.77
CA ARG A 462 1.61 5.32 16.63
C ARG A 462 0.12 4.94 16.59
N THR A 463 -0.36 4.44 15.45
CA THR A 463 -1.73 3.90 15.32
C THR A 463 -1.71 2.42 15.69
N ARG A 464 -2.64 1.98 16.55
CA ARG A 464 -2.75 0.56 16.93
C ARG A 464 -3.19 -0.28 15.72
N PRO A 465 -2.61 -1.48 15.50
CA PRO A 465 -3.08 -2.39 14.46
C PRO A 465 -4.53 -2.84 14.71
N PHE A 466 -5.21 -3.27 13.65
CA PHE A 466 -6.51 -3.92 13.73
C PHE A 466 -6.40 -5.40 13.35
N PHE A 467 -7.31 -6.21 13.89
CA PHE A 467 -7.25 -7.66 13.80
C PHE A 467 -8.55 -8.26 13.29
N ALA A 468 -8.41 -9.32 12.49
CA ALA A 468 -9.48 -10.15 11.99
C ALA A 468 -10.02 -11.17 13.01
N ASN A 469 -9.29 -11.37 14.12
CA ASN A 469 -9.63 -12.30 15.18
C ASN A 469 -10.85 -11.81 15.98
N GLY A 470 -11.90 -12.62 16.03
CA GLY A 470 -13.15 -12.33 16.73
C GLY A 470 -12.99 -12.12 18.24
N ASP A 471 -11.95 -12.70 18.85
CA ASP A 471 -11.76 -12.73 20.30
C ASP A 471 -10.93 -11.54 20.84
N VAL A 472 -10.28 -10.75 19.97
CA VAL A 472 -9.57 -9.53 20.40
C VAL A 472 -10.59 -8.49 20.90
N PRO A 473 -10.48 -7.96 22.13
CA PRO A 473 -11.45 -6.99 22.65
C PRO A 473 -11.49 -5.70 21.81
N LEU A 474 -12.64 -5.04 21.72
CA LEU A 474 -12.74 -3.75 21.00
C LEU A 474 -12.00 -2.63 21.78
N SER A 475 -12.04 -2.70 23.11
CA SER A 475 -11.40 -1.76 24.04
C SER A 475 -9.87 -1.71 23.97
N VAL A 476 -9.22 -2.55 23.14
CA VAL A 476 -7.80 -2.38 22.81
C VAL A 476 -7.56 -1.18 21.91
N GLN A 477 -8.60 -0.63 21.29
CA GLN A 477 -8.53 0.62 20.52
C GLN A 477 -8.70 1.83 21.47
N PRO A 478 -7.99 2.94 21.24
CA PRO A 478 -7.92 4.03 22.21
C PRO A 478 -9.02 5.09 22.02
N ASP A 479 -9.90 4.91 21.01
CA ASP A 479 -10.90 5.88 20.59
C ASP A 479 -12.04 5.22 19.77
N ASP A 480 -13.19 5.88 19.75
CA ASP A 480 -14.41 5.47 19.04
C ASP A 480 -14.18 5.17 17.55
N VAL A 481 -13.23 5.88 16.91
CA VAL A 481 -12.88 5.68 15.49
C VAL A 481 -12.24 4.31 15.30
N GLY A 482 -11.26 3.97 16.15
CA GLY A 482 -10.62 2.66 16.17
C GLY A 482 -11.58 1.55 16.57
N GLU A 483 -12.40 1.74 17.61
CA GLU A 483 -13.42 0.76 18.01
C GLU A 483 -14.41 0.46 16.87
N LYS A 484 -14.87 1.50 16.15
CA LYS A 484 -15.79 1.36 15.02
C LYS A 484 -15.15 0.60 13.84
N ILE A 485 -13.86 0.80 13.58
CA ILE A 485 -13.09 0.02 12.58
C ILE A 485 -13.00 -1.44 13.02
N ALA A 486 -12.50 -1.71 14.23
CA ALA A 486 -12.36 -3.05 14.78
C ALA A 486 -13.71 -3.81 14.80
N LYS A 487 -14.80 -3.15 15.20
CA LYS A 487 -16.16 -3.70 15.19
C LYS A 487 -16.64 -4.05 13.78
N THR A 488 -16.28 -3.26 12.77
CA THR A 488 -16.63 -3.53 11.37
C THR A 488 -15.89 -4.76 10.84
N LEU A 489 -14.59 -4.89 11.15
CA LEU A 489 -13.74 -6.01 10.72
C LEU A 489 -14.20 -7.38 11.25
N LYS A 490 -14.92 -7.42 12.39
CA LYS A 490 -15.49 -8.68 12.92
C LYS A 490 -16.65 -9.23 12.10
N ASN A 491 -17.38 -8.40 11.33
CA ASN A 491 -18.56 -8.84 10.59
C ASN A 491 -18.22 -9.45 9.21
N SER A 492 -17.41 -10.51 9.17
CA SER A 492 -16.90 -11.10 7.91
C SER A 492 -17.95 -11.32 6.80
N ARG A 493 -19.21 -11.63 7.14
CA ARG A 493 -20.31 -11.79 6.19
C ARG A 493 -20.66 -10.54 5.37
N SER A 494 -20.32 -9.34 5.84
CA SER A 494 -20.49 -8.10 5.08
C SER A 494 -19.19 -7.64 4.41
N LEU A 495 -18.12 -8.41 4.47
CA LEU A 495 -16.79 -8.00 3.98
C LEU A 495 -16.44 -8.69 2.66
N CYS A 496 -15.68 -7.97 1.84
CA CYS A 496 -14.98 -8.49 0.68
C CYS A 496 -13.52 -8.03 0.73
N LEU A 497 -12.59 -8.91 0.35
CA LEU A 497 -11.19 -8.56 0.18
C LEU A 497 -11.03 -7.63 -1.03
N ASP A 498 -10.14 -6.65 -0.89
CA ASP A 498 -9.58 -5.82 -1.96
C ASP A 498 -9.36 -6.65 -3.24
N ALA A 499 -10.01 -6.23 -4.32
CA ALA A 499 -10.09 -7.02 -5.53
C ALA A 499 -8.72 -7.08 -6.23
N SER A 500 -8.00 -5.96 -6.24
CA SER A 500 -6.66 -5.86 -6.80
C SER A 500 -5.68 -6.80 -6.07
N ASP A 501 -5.77 -6.91 -4.76
CA ASP A 501 -4.94 -7.78 -3.90
C ASP A 501 -5.37 -9.24 -3.93
N ALA A 502 -6.63 -9.54 -4.26
CA ALA A 502 -7.09 -10.89 -4.57
C ALA A 502 -6.66 -11.38 -5.97
N MET A 503 -6.43 -10.46 -6.92
CA MET A 503 -6.09 -10.79 -8.30
C MET A 503 -4.67 -11.37 -8.44
N PRO A 504 -4.44 -12.25 -9.45
CA PRO A 504 -3.09 -12.67 -9.82
C PRO A 504 -2.19 -11.46 -10.13
N THR A 505 -0.93 -11.47 -9.70
CA THR A 505 -0.02 -10.31 -9.80
C THR A 505 0.08 -9.69 -11.20
N ARG A 506 0.01 -10.47 -12.29
CA ARG A 506 -0.01 -9.95 -13.67
C ARG A 506 -1.26 -9.10 -13.97
N MET A 507 -2.41 -9.47 -13.40
CA MET A 507 -3.68 -8.72 -13.50
C MET A 507 -3.63 -7.46 -12.64
N ARG A 508 -3.23 -7.56 -11.36
CA ARG A 508 -3.05 -6.42 -10.44
C ARG A 508 -2.16 -5.33 -11.05
N LEU A 509 -0.97 -5.70 -11.54
CA LEU A 509 -0.04 -4.74 -12.15
C LEU A 509 -0.58 -4.12 -13.46
N ALA A 510 -1.41 -4.84 -14.22
CA ALA A 510 -2.07 -4.27 -15.40
C ALA A 510 -3.18 -3.29 -15.00
N PHE A 511 -3.96 -3.61 -13.96
CA PHE A 511 -5.04 -2.77 -13.43
C PHE A 511 -4.50 -1.45 -12.86
N GLN A 512 -3.45 -1.50 -12.02
CA GLN A 512 -2.77 -0.31 -11.47
C GLN A 512 -2.29 0.65 -12.56
N ARG A 513 -1.65 0.13 -13.62
CA ARG A 513 -1.22 0.93 -14.78
C ARG A 513 -2.39 1.51 -15.57
N ALA A 514 -3.46 0.74 -15.73
CA ALA A 514 -4.67 1.21 -16.41
C ALA A 514 -5.39 2.31 -15.60
N ALA A 515 -5.41 2.24 -14.27
CA ALA A 515 -5.95 3.29 -13.41
C ALA A 515 -5.19 4.62 -13.59
N LEU A 516 -3.85 4.59 -13.58
CA LEU A 516 -3.01 5.76 -13.89
C LEU A 516 -3.29 6.32 -15.30
N ALA A 517 -3.36 5.43 -16.30
CA ALA A 517 -3.61 5.82 -17.69
C ALA A 517 -4.98 6.49 -17.87
N TYR A 518 -6.03 5.94 -17.24
CA TYR A 518 -7.37 6.51 -17.29
C TYR A 518 -7.44 7.87 -16.60
N LEU A 519 -6.90 8.00 -15.39
CA LEU A 519 -6.92 9.28 -14.66
C LEU A 519 -6.11 10.38 -15.38
N SER A 520 -5.11 10.01 -16.18
CA SER A 520 -4.34 10.96 -17.00
C SER A 520 -5.15 11.62 -18.12
N ASP A 521 -6.20 10.95 -18.61
CA ASP A 521 -7.08 11.47 -19.66
C ASP A 521 -8.48 10.82 -19.62
N VAL A 522 -9.25 11.16 -18.57
CA VAL A 522 -10.60 10.61 -18.33
C VAL A 522 -11.56 10.81 -19.50
N ALA A 523 -11.30 11.79 -20.37
CA ALA A 523 -12.12 12.11 -21.54
C ALA A 523 -12.05 11.05 -22.66
N LYS A 524 -10.99 10.21 -22.68
CA LYS A 524 -10.91 9.06 -23.61
C LYS A 524 -11.86 7.92 -23.25
N GLY A 525 -12.42 7.91 -22.03
CA GLY A 525 -13.18 6.77 -21.51
C GLY A 525 -12.32 5.55 -21.18
N PRO A 526 -12.89 4.53 -20.51
CA PRO A 526 -12.13 3.37 -20.05
C PRO A 526 -12.05 2.23 -21.08
N ASP A 527 -12.89 2.23 -22.12
CA ASP A 527 -13.22 1.02 -22.90
C ASP A 527 -12.01 0.33 -23.57
N ALA A 528 -11.03 1.10 -24.06
CA ALA A 528 -9.78 0.55 -24.63
C ALA A 528 -8.85 -0.06 -23.55
N LEU A 529 -8.86 0.50 -22.34
CA LEU A 529 -8.12 -0.04 -21.19
C LEU A 529 -8.82 -1.31 -20.68
N LEU A 530 -10.15 -1.31 -20.57
CA LEU A 530 -10.94 -2.49 -20.21
C LEU A 530 -10.75 -3.64 -21.20
N THR A 531 -10.70 -3.36 -22.50
CA THR A 531 -10.37 -4.35 -23.54
C THR A 531 -8.96 -4.93 -23.35
N SER A 532 -8.00 -4.09 -22.94
CA SER A 532 -6.62 -4.52 -22.66
C SER A 532 -6.53 -5.38 -21.39
N LEU A 533 -7.27 -5.02 -20.34
CA LEU A 533 -7.38 -5.79 -19.09
C LEU A 533 -8.10 -7.12 -19.31
N GLU A 534 -9.13 -7.14 -20.17
CA GLU A 534 -9.84 -8.36 -20.55
C GLU A 534 -8.92 -9.36 -21.27
N LYS A 535 -8.02 -8.87 -22.14
CA LYS A 535 -6.99 -9.71 -22.74
C LYS A 535 -6.07 -10.33 -21.67
N VAL A 536 -5.66 -9.57 -20.65
CA VAL A 536 -4.85 -10.10 -19.54
C VAL A 536 -5.61 -11.16 -18.74
N ARG A 537 -6.89 -10.93 -18.42
CA ARG A 537 -7.77 -11.91 -17.74
C ARG A 537 -7.90 -13.21 -18.55
N THR A 538 -8.20 -13.08 -19.85
CA THR A 538 -8.37 -14.21 -20.77
C THR A 538 -7.06 -14.97 -21.02
N ASP A 539 -5.91 -14.31 -21.06
CA ASP A 539 -4.62 -14.99 -21.17
C ASP A 539 -4.25 -15.73 -19.87
N LEU A 540 -4.54 -15.14 -18.69
CA LEU A 540 -4.33 -15.80 -17.39
C LEU A 540 -5.19 -17.07 -17.23
N HIS A 541 -6.42 -17.08 -17.73
CA HIS A 541 -7.28 -18.29 -17.74
C HIS A 541 -6.74 -19.45 -18.61
N LYS A 542 -5.78 -19.17 -19.51
CA LYS A 542 -5.08 -20.20 -20.30
C LYS A 542 -3.81 -20.70 -19.60
N GLU A 543 -3.26 -19.95 -18.65
CA GLU A 543 -2.07 -20.33 -17.88
C GLU A 543 -2.44 -21.33 -16.79
N ARG A 544 -2.06 -22.61 -16.95
CA ARG A 544 -2.20 -23.62 -15.89
C ARG A 544 -1.39 -23.22 -14.65
N GLY A 545 -1.92 -23.51 -13.46
CA GLY A 545 -1.20 -23.34 -12.18
C GLY A 545 -1.23 -21.93 -11.58
N ARG A 546 -1.97 -20.97 -12.14
CA ARG A 546 -2.24 -19.68 -11.50
C ARG A 546 -3.65 -19.63 -10.90
N PRO A 547 -3.84 -19.96 -9.62
CA PRO A 547 -5.17 -19.89 -9.02
C PRO A 547 -5.59 -18.42 -8.90
N TRP A 548 -6.72 -18.09 -9.53
CA TRP A 548 -7.61 -17.06 -8.99
C TRP A 548 -8.17 -17.58 -7.67
N LEU A 549 -8.38 -16.71 -6.68
CA LEU A 549 -9.05 -17.12 -5.45
C LEU A 549 -10.48 -17.57 -5.76
N SER A 550 -10.94 -18.63 -5.11
CA SER A 550 -12.30 -19.18 -5.30
C SER A 550 -13.40 -18.28 -4.71
N THR A 551 -13.05 -17.50 -3.70
CA THR A 551 -13.89 -16.47 -3.09
C THR A 551 -13.05 -15.27 -2.67
N VAL A 552 -13.68 -14.10 -2.68
CA VAL A 552 -13.14 -12.87 -2.09
C VAL A 552 -14.13 -12.22 -1.13
N CYS A 553 -15.29 -12.81 -0.86
CA CYS A 553 -16.30 -12.27 0.05
C CYS A 553 -16.72 -13.32 1.08
N GLY A 554 -17.05 -12.86 2.30
CA GLY A 554 -17.52 -13.72 3.41
C GLY A 554 -19.02 -13.94 3.44
#